data_AF-A0A835VLB1-F1
#
_entry.id   AF-A0A835VLB1-F1
#
_cell.length_a   1.000
_cell.length_b   1.000
_cell.length_c   1.000
_cell.angle_alpha   90.00
_cell.angle_beta   90.00
_cell.angle_gamma   90.00
#
_symmetry.space_group_name_H-M   'P 1'
#
loop_
_entity.id
_entity.type
_entity.pdbx_description
1 polymer ?
#
loop_
_entity_poly.entity_id
_entity_poly.type
_entity_poly.pdbx_seq_one_letter_code
_entity_poly.pdbx_strand_id
1 'polypeptide(L)'
;MSKITSRVITGAKYVYLIFFFALLAGFFHPLITGTGFDPVITGVLVLFVGLAGGVLVYKAVTSEKRRGIYLGGGFGLMAISFAYILQITGRL
;
A
#
# COMPACT_ATOMS: atom_id res chain seq x y z
N MET A 1 -10.24 -11.42 -25.76
CA MET A 1 -9.35 -10.68 -24.83
C MET A 1 -8.51 -9.70 -25.64
N SER A 2 -8.53 -8.40 -25.33
CA SER A 2 -7.75 -7.40 -26.08
C SER A 2 -6.25 -7.53 -25.75
N LYS A 3 -5.37 -7.26 -26.72
CA LYS A 3 -3.90 -7.34 -26.53
C LYS A 3 -3.40 -6.41 -25.41
N ILE A 4 -4.14 -5.34 -25.10
CA ILE A 4 -3.86 -4.36 -24.04
C ILE A 4 -4.06 -4.98 -22.66
N THR A 5 -5.18 -5.69 -22.45
CA THR A 5 -5.47 -6.40 -21.20
C THR A 5 -4.39 -7.44 -20.87
N SER A 6 -3.87 -8.15 -21.89
CA SER A 6 -2.80 -9.13 -21.72
C SER A 6 -1.48 -8.50 -21.22
N ARG A 7 -1.08 -7.34 -21.75
CA ARG A 7 0.14 -6.63 -21.31
C ARG A 7 0.03 -6.08 -19.89
N VAL A 8 -1.12 -5.52 -19.52
CA VAL A 8 -1.38 -5.00 -18.17
C VAL A 8 -1.34 -6.13 -17.13
N ILE A 9 -1.93 -7.29 -17.44
CA ILE A 9 -1.90 -8.46 -16.55
C ILE A 9 -0.46 -8.98 -16.37
N THR A 10 0.35 -8.95 -17.43
CA THR A 10 1.77 -9.35 -17.34
C THR A 10 2.59 -8.38 -16.47
N GLY A 11 2.37 -7.06 -16.60
CA GLY A 11 3.03 -6.05 -15.76
C GLY A 11 2.62 -6.14 -14.28
N ALA A 12 1.34 -6.40 -13.99
CA ALA A 12 0.84 -6.53 -12.63
C ALA A 12 1.50 -7.69 -11.84
N LYS A 13 1.90 -8.78 -12.53
CA LYS A 13 2.61 -9.91 -11.90
C LYS A 13 3.94 -9.48 -11.27
N TYR A 14 4.70 -8.62 -11.94
CA TYR A 14 5.99 -8.15 -11.43
C TYR A 14 5.82 -7.16 -10.28
N VAL A 15 4.81 -6.28 -10.33
CA VAL A 15 4.48 -5.38 -9.22
C VAL A 15 4.11 -6.18 -7.98
N TYR A 16 3.28 -7.21 -8.11
CA TYR A 16 2.93 -8.12 -7.02
C TYR A 16 4.20 -8.77 -6.41
N LEU A 17 5.10 -9.27 -7.26
CA LEU A 17 6.34 -9.89 -6.80
C LEU A 17 7.22 -8.92 -5.99
N ILE A 18 7.37 -7.68 -6.45
CA ILE A 18 8.15 -6.63 -5.76
C ILE A 18 7.55 -6.35 -4.38
N PHE A 19 6.24 -6.12 -4.30
CA PHE A 19 5.55 -5.89 -3.04
C PHE A 19 5.69 -7.08 -2.07
N PHE A 20 5.55 -8.30 -2.60
CA PHE A 20 5.70 -9.52 -1.82
C PHE A 20 7.10 -9.62 -1.21
N PHE A 21 8.16 -9.45 -2.02
CA PHE A 21 9.53 -9.50 -1.52
C PHE A 21 9.86 -8.36 -0.55
N ALA A 22 9.34 -7.15 -0.77
CA ALA A 22 9.53 -6.03 0.15
C ALA A 22 8.90 -6.30 1.53
N LEU A 23 7.67 -6.81 1.56
CA LEU A 23 7.00 -7.21 2.81
C LEU A 23 7.71 -8.39 3.49
N LEU A 24 8.16 -9.36 2.69
CA LEU A 24 8.87 -10.54 3.18
C LEU A 24 10.21 -10.14 3.83
N ALA A 25 10.97 -9.22 3.21
CA ALA A 25 12.20 -8.68 3.79
C ALA A 25 11.94 -7.97 5.12
N GLY A 26 10.87 -7.18 5.20
CA GLY A 26 10.44 -6.55 6.45
C GLY A 26 10.11 -7.56 7.57
N PHE A 27 9.51 -8.69 7.22
CA PHE A 27 9.21 -9.77 8.17
C PHE A 27 10.45 -10.55 8.63
N PHE A 28 11.38 -10.83 7.73
CA PHE A 28 12.61 -11.55 8.07
C PHE A 28 13.62 -10.72 8.86
N HIS A 29 13.58 -9.39 8.74
CA HIS A 29 14.48 -8.51 9.47
C HIS A 29 14.50 -8.79 10.99
N PRO A 30 13.38 -8.69 11.74
CA PRO A 30 13.38 -8.96 13.17
C PRO A 30 13.76 -10.40 13.52
N LEU A 31 13.45 -11.37 12.65
CA LEU A 31 13.81 -12.78 12.86
C LEU A 31 15.33 -12.99 12.88
N ILE A 32 16.05 -12.27 12.01
CA ILE A 32 17.52 -12.37 11.90
C ILE A 32 18.21 -11.51 12.96
N THR A 33 17.65 -10.33 13.30
CA THR A 33 18.23 -9.42 14.28
C THR A 33 17.85 -9.72 15.73
N GLY A 34 16.94 -10.67 15.96
CA GLY A 34 16.43 -11.00 17.29
C GLY A 34 15.64 -9.86 17.95
N THR A 35 15.13 -8.92 17.15
CA THR A 35 14.34 -7.78 17.64
C THR A 35 12.86 -8.12 17.68
N GLY A 36 12.07 -7.40 18.47
CA GLY A 36 10.62 -7.59 18.52
C GLY A 36 9.92 -7.39 17.16
N PHE A 37 8.78 -8.07 16.98
CA PHE A 37 7.95 -7.94 15.78
C PHE A 37 7.00 -6.74 15.81
N ASP A 38 6.86 -6.06 16.95
CA ASP A 38 5.98 -4.90 17.14
C ASP A 38 6.11 -3.84 16.02
N PRO A 39 7.31 -3.34 15.67
CA PRO A 39 7.45 -2.35 14.60
C PRO A 39 7.05 -2.89 13.22
N VAL A 40 7.24 -4.19 12.96
CA VAL A 40 6.85 -4.82 11.70
C VAL A 40 5.34 -4.93 11.60
N ILE A 41 4.68 -5.34 12.68
CA ILE A 41 3.22 -5.44 12.75
C ILE A 41 2.59 -4.07 12.52
N THR A 42 3.06 -3.03 13.24
CA THR A 42 2.58 -1.66 13.05
C THR A 42 2.84 -1.14 11.64
N GLY A 43 4.05 -1.37 11.09
CA GLY A 43 4.38 -0.97 9.73
C GLY A 43 3.48 -1.62 8.68
N VAL A 44 3.20 -2.92 8.80
CA VAL A 44 2.29 -3.65 7.92
C VAL A 44 0.87 -3.08 8.00
N LEU A 45 0.36 -2.81 9.20
CA LEU A 45 -0.96 -2.18 9.37
C LEU A 45 -1.04 -0.80 8.70
N VAL A 46 0.00 0.02 8.85
CA VAL A 46 0.09 1.35 8.21
C VAL A 46 0.10 1.24 6.68
N LEU A 47 0.80 0.25 6.12
CA LEU A 47 0.77 -0.02 4.68
C LEU A 47 -0.61 -0.47 4.19
N PHE A 48 -1.35 -1.28 4.96
CA PHE A 48 -2.73 -1.65 4.64
C PHE A 48 -3.67 -0.44 4.60
N VAL A 49 -3.49 0.54 5.50
CA VAL A 49 -4.23 1.81 5.47
C VAL A 49 -3.95 2.56 4.16
N GLY A 50 -2.69 2.64 3.73
CA GLY A 50 -2.30 3.24 2.45
C GLY A 50 -2.91 2.52 1.24
N LEU A 51 -2.89 1.18 1.27
CA LEU A 51 -3.52 0.35 0.23
C LEU A 51 -5.03 0.57 0.14
N ALA A 52 -5.73 0.66 1.29
CA ALA A 52 -7.15 0.99 1.33
C ALA A 52 -7.43 2.37 0.69
N GLY A 53 -6.54 3.35 0.94
CA GLY A 53 -6.58 4.65 0.27
C GLY A 53 -6.45 4.54 -1.25
N GLY A 54 -5.48 3.77 -1.73
CA GLY A 54 -5.28 3.49 -3.16
C GLY A 54 -6.50 2.82 -3.82
N VAL A 55 -7.11 1.85 -3.16
CA VAL A 55 -8.34 1.18 -3.63
C VAL A 55 -9.51 2.17 -3.72
N LEU A 56 -9.65 3.07 -2.75
CA LEU A 56 -10.66 4.14 -2.79
C LEU A 56 -10.44 5.08 -3.98
N VAL A 57 -9.20 5.49 -4.24
CA VAL A 57 -8.86 6.33 -5.40
C VAL A 57 -9.16 5.60 -6.71
N TYR A 58 -8.80 4.32 -6.83
CA TYR A 58 -9.13 3.52 -8.01
C TYR A 58 -10.64 3.48 -8.26
N LYS A 59 -11.43 3.25 -7.19
CA LYS A 59 -12.89 3.23 -7.25
C LYS A 59 -13.46 4.60 -7.63
N ALA A 60 -12.78 5.69 -7.28
CA ALA A 60 -13.17 7.03 -7.69
C ALA A 60 -13.07 7.24 -9.20
N VAL A 61 -12.01 6.71 -9.85
CA VAL A 61 -11.83 6.78 -11.31
C VAL A 61 -12.93 6.02 -12.04
N THR A 62 -13.43 4.92 -11.45
CA THR A 62 -14.49 4.09 -12.05
C THR A 62 -15.91 4.53 -11.70
N SER A 63 -16.12 5.42 -10.73
CA SER A 63 -17.46 5.75 -10.21
C SER A 63 -17.81 7.23 -10.39
N GLU A 64 -18.71 7.52 -11.32
CA GLU A 64 -19.07 8.88 -11.75
C GLU A 64 -19.92 9.64 -10.71
N LYS A 65 -20.80 8.94 -9.98
CA LYS A 65 -21.80 9.55 -9.09
C LYS A 65 -21.29 9.99 -7.71
N ARG A 66 -20.09 9.54 -7.28
CA ARG A 66 -19.49 9.86 -5.96
C ARG A 66 -17.97 10.05 -6.00
N ARG A 67 -17.44 10.42 -7.17
CA ARG A 67 -15.99 10.57 -7.42
C ARG A 67 -15.28 11.42 -6.38
N GLY A 68 -15.87 12.56 -5.98
CA GLY A 68 -15.25 13.50 -5.04
C GLY A 68 -14.99 12.88 -3.66
N ILE A 69 -15.95 12.11 -3.13
CA ILE A 69 -15.84 11.49 -1.78
C ILE A 69 -14.79 10.38 -1.81
N TYR A 70 -14.77 9.56 -2.85
CA TYR A 70 -13.79 8.48 -2.99
C TYR A 70 -12.36 9.00 -3.22
N LEU A 71 -12.19 10.08 -3.99
CA LEU A 71 -10.90 10.75 -4.13
C LEU A 71 -10.43 11.36 -2.81
N GLY A 72 -11.28 12.17 -2.16
CA GLY A 72 -10.92 12.82 -0.89
C GLY A 72 -10.58 11.82 0.21
N GLY A 73 -11.42 10.79 0.39
CA GLY A 73 -11.16 9.73 1.37
C GLY A 73 -9.91 8.91 1.02
N GLY A 74 -9.71 8.59 -0.25
CA GLY A 74 -8.55 7.83 -0.71
C GLY A 74 -7.22 8.56 -0.52
N PHE A 75 -7.16 9.84 -0.93
CA PHE A 75 -5.99 10.69 -0.69
C PHE A 75 -5.77 10.96 0.80
N GLY A 76 -6.83 11.15 1.59
CA GLY A 76 -6.74 11.29 3.04
C GLY A 76 -6.10 10.08 3.71
N LEU A 77 -6.55 8.86 3.36
CA LEU A 77 -5.98 7.61 3.86
C LEU A 77 -4.50 7.44 3.45
N MET A 78 -4.14 7.81 2.21
CA MET A 78 -2.75 7.78 1.77
C MET A 78 -1.88 8.78 2.53
N ALA A 79 -2.36 10.00 2.77
CA ALA A 79 -1.64 11.01 3.54
C ALA A 79 -1.44 10.58 5.01
N ILE A 80 -2.45 9.98 5.63
CA ILE A 80 -2.36 9.44 6.99
C ILE A 80 -1.34 8.30 7.05
N SER A 81 -1.38 7.37 6.10
CA SER A 81 -0.40 6.28 5.99
C SER A 81 1.03 6.84 5.86
N PHE A 82 1.22 7.86 5.02
CA PHE A 82 2.52 8.50 4.85
C PHE A 82 3.00 9.21 6.13
N ALA A 83 2.11 9.91 6.84
CA ALA A 83 2.45 10.56 8.10
C ALA A 83 2.88 9.55 9.17
N TYR A 84 2.19 8.42 9.30
CA TYR A 84 2.59 7.35 10.21
C TYR A 84 3.96 6.77 9.86
N ILE A 85 4.28 6.57 8.58
CA ILE A 85 5.60 6.11 8.15
C ILE A 85 6.68 7.10 8.60
N LEU A 86 6.44 8.40 8.46
CA LEU A 86 7.39 9.43 8.89
C LEU A 86 7.59 9.46 10.40
N GLN A 87 6.52 9.31 11.19
CA GLN A 87 6.60 9.22 12.66
C GLN A 87 7.39 7.98 13.10
N ILE A 88 7.10 6.81 12.52
CA ILE A 88 7.80 5.56 12.83
C ILE A 88 9.29 5.64 12.45
N THR A 89 9.62 6.42 11.41
CA THR A 89 11.01 6.64 10.98
C THR A 89 11.71 7.76 11.77
N GLY A 90 11.01 8.47 12.67
CA GLY A 90 11.57 9.60 13.43
C GLY A 90 11.87 10.84 12.60
N ARG A 91 11.17 11.02 11.47
CA ARG A 91 11.34 12.19 10.57
C ARG A 91 10.38 13.34 10.88
N LEU A 92 9.43 13.12 11.78
CA LEU A 92 8.43 14.03 12.32
C LEU A 92 8.36 13.77 13.83
#